data_AF-A0AAX2LHW6-F1
#
_entry.id   AF-A0AAX2LHW6-F1
#
_cell.length_a   1.000
_cell.length_b   1.000
_cell.length_c   1.000
_cell.angle_alpha   90.00
_cell.angle_beta   90.00
_cell.angle_gamma   90.00
#
_symmetry.space_group_name_H-M   'P 1'
#
loop_
_entity.id
_entity.type
_entity.pdbx_description
1 polymer ?
#
loop_
_entity_poly.entity_id
_entity_poly.type
_entity_poly.pdbx_seq_one_letter_code
_entity_poly.pdbx_strand_id
1 'polypeptide(L)'
;MLDKPSRNSPRDKLKNHLKACQTPLKNYPLKAVFLAVIFIAIVFSFFSQILISLKAMGFTTLSLLILLVLGYPCHLQSLYHDLKLSIYQYQQDKIDFFKTYGEKQEDVIDDIRIVYETDNTVTVQFIYQGQPSQLSLSKGAIPQSYANQQLVVIARCRAIAKEHLSAYLSLFETRDLAQEYQTILKHPIITEGLLSDNDILQLSEAPDKPMVSFQLGLITQPKESETSK
;
A
#
# COMPACT_ATOMS: atom_id res chain seq x y z
N MET A 1 -26.97 0.77 -9.83
CA MET A 1 -27.01 1.93 -8.91
C MET A 1 -25.92 1.71 -7.87
N LEU A 2 -24.80 2.42 -7.95
CA LEU A 2 -23.83 2.45 -6.86
C LEU A 2 -24.35 3.44 -5.81
N ASP A 3 -24.64 2.93 -4.62
CA ASP A 3 -25.08 3.74 -3.49
C ASP A 3 -24.08 4.85 -3.16
N LYS A 4 -24.61 5.96 -2.63
CA LYS A 4 -23.85 7.13 -2.17
C LYS A 4 -22.54 6.73 -1.49
N PRO A 5 -21.44 7.51 -1.67
CA PRO A 5 -20.18 7.21 -1.03
C PRO A 5 -20.40 7.07 0.46
N SER A 6 -20.16 5.86 0.98
CA SER A 6 -20.27 5.59 2.40
C SER A 6 -19.33 6.56 3.13
N ARG A 7 -19.70 6.98 4.34
CA ARG A 7 -18.92 7.86 5.23
C ARG A 7 -17.50 7.35 5.56
N ASN A 8 -17.12 6.20 4.99
CA ASN A 8 -15.89 5.44 5.19
C ASN A 8 -15.27 5.05 3.83
N SER A 9 -15.19 5.96 2.86
CA SER A 9 -14.47 5.68 1.61
C SER A 9 -12.98 5.38 1.91
N PRO A 10 -12.31 4.53 1.10
CA PRO A 10 -10.89 4.22 1.28
C PRO A 10 -10.03 5.50 1.32
N ARG A 11 -10.34 6.46 0.44
CA ARG A 11 -9.74 7.80 0.44
C ARG A 11 -9.96 8.56 1.73
N ASP A 12 -11.17 8.62 2.27
CA ASP A 12 -11.46 9.36 3.52
C ASP A 12 -10.73 8.76 4.71
N LYS A 13 -10.64 7.42 4.78
CA LYS A 13 -9.83 6.73 5.80
C LYS A 13 -8.37 7.13 5.71
N LEU A 14 -7.79 7.08 4.52
CA LEU A 14 -6.39 7.47 4.30
C LEU A 14 -6.16 8.94 4.68
N LYS A 15 -7.05 9.84 4.24
CA LYS A 15 -7.00 11.27 4.57
C LYS A 15 -7.05 11.53 6.07
N ASN A 16 -7.84 10.77 6.82
CA ASN A 16 -7.92 10.91 8.28
C ASN A 16 -6.62 10.49 8.98
N HIS A 17 -5.99 9.40 8.54
CA HIS A 17 -4.70 8.96 9.08
C HIS A 17 -3.57 9.95 8.74
N LEU A 18 -3.57 10.50 7.53
CA LEU A 18 -2.65 11.59 7.12
C LEU A 18 -2.80 12.81 8.04
N LYS A 19 -4.03 13.29 8.26
CA LYS A 19 -4.30 14.43 9.15
C LYS A 19 -3.88 14.16 10.60
N ALA A 20 -4.05 12.93 11.08
CA ALA A 20 -3.62 12.55 12.42
C ALA A 20 -2.08 12.64 12.56
N CYS A 21 -1.35 12.27 11.51
CA CYS A 21 0.11 12.38 11.45
C CYS A 21 0.61 13.83 11.34
N GLN A 22 -0.13 14.73 10.68
CA GLN A 22 0.22 16.15 10.60
C GLN A 22 -0.02 16.91 11.91
N THR A 23 -0.99 16.46 12.72
CA THR A 23 -1.35 17.12 13.99
C THR A 23 -1.26 16.15 15.17
N PRO A 24 -0.07 15.57 15.44
CA PRO A 24 0.09 14.50 16.44
C PRO A 24 -0.32 14.94 17.85
N LEU A 25 -0.10 16.22 18.17
CA LEU A 25 -0.48 16.86 19.43
C LEU A 25 -1.99 17.05 19.62
N LYS A 26 -2.82 16.93 18.56
CA LYS A 26 -4.27 17.06 18.70
C LYS A 26 -4.89 15.86 19.42
N ASN A 27 -4.37 14.67 19.15
CA ASN A 27 -4.90 13.41 19.67
C ASN A 27 -4.07 12.85 20.85
N TYR A 28 -2.85 13.36 21.03
CA TYR A 28 -1.98 12.96 22.14
C TYR A 28 -2.55 13.26 23.55
N PRO A 29 -3.20 14.40 23.82
CA PRO A 29 -3.71 14.74 25.15
C PRO A 29 -4.68 13.71 25.70
N LEU A 30 -5.52 13.11 24.85
CA LEU A 30 -6.46 12.08 25.29
C LEU A 30 -5.74 10.81 25.77
N LYS A 31 -4.72 10.36 25.02
CA LYS A 31 -3.88 9.22 25.42
C LYS A 31 -3.04 9.57 26.65
N ALA A 32 -2.53 10.79 26.72
CA ALA A 32 -1.76 11.31 27.85
C ALA A 32 -2.59 11.36 29.15
N VAL A 33 -3.86 11.76 29.08
CA VAL A 33 -4.79 11.75 30.22
C VAL A 33 -4.99 10.32 30.73
N PHE A 34 -5.21 9.36 29.84
CA PHE A 34 -5.36 7.96 30.24
C PHE A 34 -4.09 7.43 30.94
N LEU A 35 -2.92 7.74 30.39
CA LEU A 35 -1.63 7.38 30.95
C LEU A 35 -1.42 8.04 32.34
N ALA A 36 -1.82 9.31 32.48
CA ALA A 36 -1.75 10.04 33.73
C ALA A 36 -2.68 9.48 34.80
N VAL A 37 -3.90 9.07 34.44
CA VAL A 37 -4.84 8.41 35.36
C VAL A 37 -4.27 7.10 35.88
N ILE A 38 -3.70 6.27 35.00
CA ILE A 38 -3.02 5.02 35.40
C ILE A 38 -1.86 5.32 36.35
N PHE A 39 -1.02 6.29 36.01
CA PHE A 39 0.12 6.69 36.84
C PHE A 39 -0.32 7.16 38.23
N ILE A 40 -1.35 8.03 38.30
CA ILE A 40 -1.90 8.53 39.57
C ILE A 40 -2.49 7.38 40.39
N ALA A 41 -3.21 6.44 39.78
CA ALA A 41 -3.76 5.28 40.48
C ALA A 41 -2.66 4.40 41.09
N ILE A 42 -1.57 4.14 40.35
CA ILE A 42 -0.41 3.39 40.83
C ILE A 42 0.23 4.13 42.00
N VAL A 43 0.58 5.41 41.82
CA VAL A 43 1.20 6.23 42.87
C VAL A 43 0.31 6.26 44.12
N PHE A 44 -0.99 6.49 43.98
CA PHE A 44 -1.91 6.52 45.10
C PHE A 44 -1.99 5.16 45.83
N SER A 45 -2.00 4.04 45.09
CA SER A 45 -1.96 2.70 45.68
C SER A 45 -0.69 2.49 46.52
N PHE A 46 0.47 2.89 46.00
CA PHE A 46 1.76 2.73 46.69
C PHE A 46 1.93 3.65 47.91
N PHE A 47 1.42 4.88 47.85
CA PHE A 47 1.55 5.87 48.91
C PHE A 47 0.34 5.95 49.85
N SER A 48 -0.67 5.09 49.67
CA SER A 48 -1.89 5.06 50.49
C SER A 48 -1.64 4.92 52.01
N GLN A 49 -0.45 4.45 52.41
CA GLN A 49 -0.05 4.26 53.81
C GLN A 49 0.98 5.28 54.33
N ILE A 50 1.42 6.26 53.52
CA ILE A 50 2.51 7.19 53.86
C ILE A 50 2.04 8.64 53.70
N LEU A 51 2.33 9.50 54.68
CA LEU A 51 2.08 10.94 54.58
C LEU A 51 2.92 11.53 53.43
N ILE A 52 2.26 12.00 52.37
CA ILE A 52 2.94 12.53 51.18
C ILE A 52 3.65 13.84 51.55
N SER A 53 4.99 13.82 51.59
CA SER A 53 5.78 15.03 51.79
C SER A 53 5.79 15.91 50.53
N LEU A 54 6.06 17.21 50.70
CA LEU A 54 6.22 18.16 49.58
C LEU A 54 7.29 17.68 48.57
N LYS A 55 8.35 17.02 49.06
CA LYS A 55 9.38 16.40 48.21
C LYS A 55 8.81 15.26 47.37
N ALA A 56 7.98 14.39 47.95
CA ALA A 56 7.34 13.30 47.24
C ALA A 56 6.38 13.81 46.15
N MET A 57 5.65 14.90 46.40
CA MET A 57 4.81 15.56 45.38
C MET A 57 5.65 16.14 44.23
N GLY A 58 6.84 16.68 44.51
CA GLY A 58 7.79 17.11 43.49
C GLY A 58 8.31 15.94 42.63
N PHE A 59 8.60 14.79 43.24
CA PHE A 59 9.05 13.59 42.50
C PHE A 59 7.96 12.97 41.64
N THR A 60 6.71 12.92 42.11
CA THR A 60 5.59 12.34 41.34
C THR A 60 5.23 13.20 40.14
N THR A 61 5.22 14.52 40.31
CA THR A 61 4.99 15.48 39.20
C THR A 61 6.10 15.43 38.16
N LEU A 62 7.38 15.39 38.58
CA LEU A 62 8.50 15.24 37.67
C LEU A 62 8.48 13.91 36.92
N SER A 63 8.18 12.81 37.62
CA SER A 63 8.07 11.47 37.02
C SER A 63 6.95 11.41 35.98
N LEU A 64 5.79 12.03 36.26
CA LEU A 64 4.69 12.12 35.32
C LEU A 64 5.09 12.95 34.08
N LEU A 65 5.78 14.07 34.27
CA LEU A 65 6.27 14.90 33.17
C LEU A 65 7.22 14.12 32.25
N ILE A 66 8.19 13.39 32.82
CA ILE A 66 9.13 12.56 32.07
C ILE A 66 8.38 11.47 31.30
N LEU A 67 7.41 10.81 31.94
CA LEU A 67 6.62 9.74 31.33
C LEU A 67 5.74 10.26 30.16
N LEU A 68 5.22 11.48 30.26
CA LEU A 68 4.56 12.15 29.14
C LEU A 68 5.54 12.45 28.00
N VAL A 69 6.70 13.06 28.31
CA VAL A 69 7.72 13.37 27.28
C VAL A 69 8.19 12.11 26.54
N LEU A 70 8.42 11.01 27.26
CA LEU A 70 8.82 9.72 26.68
C LEU A 70 7.67 9.00 25.95
N GLY A 71 6.42 9.23 26.35
CA GLY A 71 5.25 8.63 25.68
C GLY A 71 4.93 9.24 24.32
N TYR A 72 5.38 10.47 24.05
CA TYR A 72 5.12 11.17 22.79
C TYR A 72 5.77 10.49 21.56
N PRO A 73 7.06 10.08 21.60
CA PRO A 73 7.66 9.24 20.55
C PRO A 73 6.89 7.95 20.25
N CYS A 74 6.42 7.22 21.28
CA CYS A 74 5.63 6.00 21.10
C CYS A 74 4.29 6.29 20.41
N HIS A 75 3.64 7.41 20.74
CA HIS A 75 2.42 7.84 20.07
C HIS A 75 2.65 8.18 18.59
N LEU A 76 3.75 8.87 18.28
CA LEU A 76 4.14 9.16 16.90
C LEU A 76 4.40 7.88 16.10
N GLN A 77 5.11 6.92 16.68
CA GLN A 77 5.37 5.63 16.05
C GLN A 77 4.06 4.88 15.73
N SER A 78 3.11 4.88 16.66
CA SER A 78 1.77 4.31 16.44
C SER A 78 1.04 5.01 15.29
N LEU A 79 1.07 6.34 15.21
CA LEU A 79 0.41 7.08 14.13
C LEU A 79 0.98 6.74 12.75
N TYR A 80 2.31 6.64 12.62
CA TYR A 80 2.94 6.27 11.35
C TYR A 80 2.72 4.82 10.98
N HIS A 81 2.68 3.92 11.96
CA HIS A 81 2.30 2.54 11.73
C HIS A 81 0.86 2.42 11.19
N ASP A 82 -0.09 3.14 11.80
CA ASP A 82 -1.49 3.17 11.36
C ASP A 82 -1.61 3.76 9.95
N LEU A 83 -0.84 4.81 9.63
CA LEU A 83 -0.78 5.38 8.28
C LEU A 83 -0.26 4.36 7.26
N LYS A 84 0.81 3.63 7.57
CA LYS A 84 1.35 2.57 6.69
C LYS A 84 0.31 1.49 6.41
N LEU A 85 -0.39 1.03 7.44
CA LEU A 85 -1.47 0.05 7.30
C LEU A 85 -2.61 0.59 6.43
N SER A 86 -2.98 1.87 6.61
CA SER A 86 -4.03 2.50 5.80
C SER A 86 -3.64 2.62 4.32
N ILE A 87 -2.37 2.86 4.01
CA ILE A 87 -1.87 2.87 2.62
C ILE A 87 -1.93 1.47 2.02
N TYR A 88 -1.52 0.44 2.77
CA TYR A 88 -1.62 -0.94 2.31
C TYR A 88 -3.08 -1.35 2.03
N GLN A 89 -3.99 -1.05 2.94
CA GLN A 89 -5.42 -1.31 2.78
C GLN A 89 -5.99 -0.57 1.56
N TYR A 90 -5.61 0.69 1.38
CA TYR A 90 -6.01 1.48 0.22
C TYR A 90 -5.59 0.84 -1.11
N GLN A 91 -4.35 0.32 -1.19
CA GLN A 91 -3.89 -0.39 -2.39
C GLN A 91 -4.64 -1.71 -2.62
N GLN A 92 -4.94 -2.45 -1.55
CA GLN A 92 -5.76 -3.68 -1.66
C GLN A 92 -7.18 -3.37 -2.15
N ASP A 93 -7.84 -2.37 -1.56
CA ASP A 93 -9.18 -1.93 -1.97
C ASP A 93 -9.20 -1.51 -3.45
N LYS A 94 -8.14 -0.81 -3.90
CA LYS A 94 -7.95 -0.47 -5.32
C LYS A 94 -7.86 -1.71 -6.20
N ILE A 95 -7.00 -2.67 -5.84
CA ILE A 95 -6.83 -3.93 -6.59
C ILE A 95 -8.13 -4.71 -6.66
N ASP A 96 -8.86 -4.82 -5.55
CA ASP A 96 -10.12 -5.55 -5.49
C ASP A 96 -11.21 -4.88 -6.32
N PHE A 97 -11.22 -3.54 -6.41
CA PHE A 97 -12.10 -2.84 -7.34
C PHE A 97 -11.81 -3.23 -8.80
N PHE A 98 -10.55 -3.24 -9.22
CA PHE A 98 -10.16 -3.70 -10.57
C PHE A 98 -10.51 -5.18 -10.81
N LYS A 99 -10.50 -6.03 -9.78
CA LYS A 99 -10.93 -7.43 -9.91
C LYS A 99 -12.43 -7.56 -10.16
N THR A 100 -13.23 -6.73 -9.51
CA THR A 100 -14.70 -6.82 -9.59
C THR A 100 -15.28 -6.09 -10.79
N TYR A 101 -14.76 -4.89 -11.09
CA TYR A 101 -15.36 -3.96 -12.06
C TYR A 101 -14.45 -3.67 -13.28
N GLY A 102 -13.25 -4.25 -13.32
CA GLY A 102 -12.32 -4.04 -14.42
C GLY A 102 -12.71 -4.86 -15.65
N GLU A 103 -12.70 -4.21 -16.82
CA GLU A 103 -12.75 -4.88 -18.11
C GLU A 103 -11.44 -5.64 -18.31
N LYS A 104 -11.57 -6.94 -18.59
CA LYS A 104 -10.42 -7.83 -18.81
C LYS A 104 -10.08 -7.81 -20.29
N GLN A 105 -8.84 -7.48 -20.60
CA GLN A 105 -8.26 -7.64 -21.93
C GLN A 105 -7.02 -8.51 -21.81
N GLU A 106 -6.87 -9.45 -22.75
CA GLU A 106 -5.67 -10.26 -22.87
C GLU A 106 -5.03 -9.96 -24.22
N ASP A 107 -3.79 -9.49 -24.19
CA ASP A 107 -2.98 -9.32 -25.39
C ASP A 107 -1.93 -10.43 -25.42
N VAL A 108 -1.76 -11.06 -26.58
CA VAL A 108 -0.76 -12.11 -26.80
C VAL A 108 0.47 -11.50 -27.46
N ILE A 109 1.63 -11.74 -26.86
CA ILE A 109 2.94 -11.28 -27.32
C ILE A 109 3.74 -12.52 -27.69
N ASP A 110 4.00 -12.67 -28.98
CA ASP A 110 4.69 -13.80 -29.57
C ASP A 110 6.18 -13.55 -29.82
N ASP A 111 6.55 -12.28 -30.06
CA ASP A 111 7.95 -11.85 -30.13
C ASP A 111 8.56 -11.75 -28.72
N ILE A 112 9.15 -12.86 -28.29
CA ILE A 112 9.76 -13.01 -26.97
C ILE A 112 11.20 -13.50 -27.08
N ARG A 113 12.07 -12.96 -26.22
CA ARG A 113 13.46 -13.39 -26.08
C ARG A 113 13.67 -14.03 -24.72
N ILE A 114 14.12 -15.28 -24.70
CA ILE A 114 14.36 -16.03 -23.47
C ILE A 114 15.86 -16.04 -23.17
N VAL A 115 16.22 -15.60 -21.98
CA VAL A 115 17.59 -15.56 -21.47
C VAL A 115 17.70 -16.52 -20.28
N TYR A 116 18.50 -17.57 -20.45
CA TYR A 116 18.77 -18.54 -19.38
C TYR A 116 19.92 -18.03 -18.51
N GLU A 117 19.62 -17.74 -17.25
CA GLU A 117 20.62 -17.36 -16.26
C GLU A 117 21.17 -18.60 -15.52
N THR A 118 22.30 -18.46 -14.84
CA THR A 118 22.99 -19.56 -14.13
C THR A 118 22.18 -20.09 -12.95
N ASP A 119 21.45 -19.24 -12.24
CA ASP A 119 20.91 -19.53 -10.90
C ASP A 119 19.45 -20.03 -10.92
N ASN A 120 19.15 -20.95 -11.84
CA ASN A 120 17.83 -21.56 -12.01
C ASN A 120 16.69 -20.55 -12.36
N THR A 121 17.06 -19.32 -12.71
CA THR A 121 16.19 -18.26 -13.21
C THR A 121 16.24 -18.19 -14.72
N VAL A 122 15.13 -17.75 -15.31
CA VAL A 122 14.99 -17.44 -16.73
C VAL A 122 14.30 -16.10 -16.85
N THR A 123 14.88 -15.22 -17.64
CA THR A 123 14.32 -13.91 -17.92
C THR A 123 13.75 -13.90 -19.33
N VAL A 124 12.46 -13.62 -19.44
CA VAL A 124 11.74 -13.45 -20.72
C VAL A 124 11.62 -11.96 -20.99
N GLN A 125 12.22 -11.50 -22.08
CA GLN A 125 12.20 -10.11 -22.54
C GLN A 125 11.25 -9.97 -23.73
N PHE A 126 10.46 -8.90 -23.77
CA PHE A 126 9.47 -8.64 -24.81
C PHE A 126 9.15 -7.14 -24.89
N ILE A 127 8.44 -6.73 -25.94
CA ILE A 127 7.95 -5.35 -26.08
C ILE A 127 6.45 -5.33 -25.79
N TYR A 128 6.02 -4.50 -24.84
CA TYR A 128 4.59 -4.26 -24.57
C TYR A 128 4.29 -2.78 -24.70
N GLN A 129 3.29 -2.44 -25.52
CA GLN A 129 2.88 -1.04 -25.79
C GLN A 129 4.05 -0.11 -26.15
N GLY A 130 5.01 -0.62 -26.93
CA GLY A 130 6.18 0.15 -27.39
C GLY A 130 7.30 0.29 -26.34
N GLN A 131 7.18 -0.31 -25.16
CA GLN A 131 8.21 -0.29 -24.12
C GLN A 131 8.85 -1.68 -23.91
N PRO A 132 10.18 -1.75 -23.71
CA PRO A 132 10.85 -2.98 -23.27
C PRO A 132 10.30 -3.42 -21.91
N SER A 133 9.89 -4.67 -21.82
CA SER A 133 9.37 -5.31 -20.62
C SER A 133 10.05 -6.64 -20.39
N GLN A 134 10.05 -7.11 -19.14
CA GLN A 134 10.65 -8.40 -18.78
C GLN A 134 9.87 -9.12 -17.69
N LEU A 135 9.93 -10.45 -17.72
CA LEU A 135 9.33 -11.36 -16.76
C LEU A 135 10.37 -12.40 -16.34
N SER A 136 10.72 -12.45 -15.07
CA SER A 136 11.64 -13.46 -14.52
C SER A 136 10.86 -14.62 -13.89
N LEU A 137 11.24 -15.84 -14.26
CA LEU A 137 10.58 -17.09 -13.89
C LEU A 137 11.63 -18.10 -13.45
N SER A 138 11.22 -19.13 -12.70
CA SER A 138 12.09 -20.29 -12.47
C SER A 138 12.16 -21.16 -13.72
N LYS A 139 13.29 -21.85 -13.97
CA LYS A 139 13.44 -22.77 -15.12
C LYS A 139 12.33 -23.83 -15.16
N GLY A 140 11.91 -24.33 -13.99
CA GLY A 140 10.83 -25.31 -13.87
C GLY A 140 9.42 -24.78 -14.16
N ALA A 141 9.23 -23.45 -14.21
CA ALA A 141 7.96 -22.83 -14.56
C ALA A 141 7.79 -22.60 -16.07
N ILE A 142 8.82 -22.91 -16.89
CA ILE A 142 8.69 -22.84 -18.35
C ILE A 142 7.84 -24.02 -18.80
N PRO A 143 6.69 -23.78 -19.47
CA PRO A 143 5.87 -24.85 -19.99
C PRO A 143 6.57 -25.52 -21.18
N GLN A 144 6.49 -26.85 -21.26
CA GLN A 144 7.04 -27.61 -22.38
C GLN A 144 6.08 -27.51 -23.58
N SER A 145 6.56 -26.94 -24.69
CA SER A 145 5.78 -26.80 -25.93
C SER A 145 5.73 -28.13 -26.70
N TYR A 146 4.54 -28.51 -27.18
CA TYR A 146 4.38 -29.56 -28.19
C TYR A 146 4.53 -28.99 -29.62
N ALA A 147 4.64 -29.86 -30.63
CA ALA A 147 4.97 -29.49 -32.02
C ALA A 147 4.03 -28.45 -32.68
N ASN A 148 2.83 -28.25 -32.15
CA ASN A 148 1.82 -27.31 -32.65
C ASN A 148 1.55 -26.15 -31.68
N GLN A 149 2.42 -25.94 -30.70
CA GLN A 149 2.27 -24.91 -29.68
C GLN A 149 3.40 -23.91 -29.76
N GLN A 150 3.03 -22.63 -29.68
CA GLN A 150 3.97 -21.52 -29.59
C GLN A 150 3.99 -20.98 -28.18
N LEU A 151 5.20 -20.74 -27.68
CA LEU A 151 5.43 -20.09 -26.40
C LEU A 151 5.26 -18.57 -26.58
N VAL A 152 4.39 -17.98 -25.75
CA VAL A 152 4.01 -16.57 -25.83
C VAL A 152 3.90 -15.97 -24.44
N VAL A 153 4.03 -14.64 -24.36
CA VAL A 153 3.67 -13.89 -23.15
C VAL A 153 2.25 -13.38 -23.30
N ILE A 154 1.39 -13.71 -22.35
CA ILE A 154 0.03 -13.20 -22.23
C ILE A 154 0.06 -12.01 -21.28
N ALA A 155 -0.19 -10.82 -21.82
CA ALA A 155 -0.39 -9.61 -21.04
C ALA A 155 -1.87 -9.51 -20.66
N ARG A 156 -2.17 -9.71 -19.38
CA ARG A 156 -3.50 -9.50 -18.83
C ARG A 156 -3.62 -8.07 -18.34
N CYS A 157 -4.37 -7.28 -19.07
CA CYS A 157 -4.74 -5.91 -18.73
C CYS A 157 -6.12 -5.91 -18.07
N ARG A 158 -6.25 -5.12 -17.00
CA ARG A 158 -7.54 -4.74 -16.42
C ARG A 158 -7.62 -3.22 -16.38
N ALA A 159 -8.56 -2.68 -17.14
CA ALA A 159 -8.87 -1.25 -17.13
C ALA A 159 -10.23 -1.02 -16.46
N ILE A 160 -10.43 0.13 -15.83
CA ILE A 160 -11.74 0.48 -15.28
C ILE A 160 -12.70 0.77 -16.44
N ALA A 161 -13.83 0.06 -16.45
CA ALA A 161 -14.91 0.32 -17.41
C ALA A 161 -15.37 1.78 -17.33
N LYS A 162 -15.68 2.41 -18.47
CA LYS A 162 -16.10 3.83 -18.52
C LYS A 162 -17.30 4.12 -17.60
N GLU A 163 -18.21 3.18 -17.47
CA GLU A 163 -19.41 3.27 -16.61
C GLU A 163 -19.10 3.30 -15.10
N HIS A 164 -17.94 2.78 -14.68
CA HIS A 164 -17.50 2.74 -13.29
C HIS A 164 -16.46 3.81 -12.95
N LEU A 165 -15.94 4.52 -13.95
CA LEU A 165 -14.85 5.50 -13.78
C LEU A 165 -15.20 6.61 -12.79
N SER A 166 -16.40 7.18 -12.85
CA SER A 166 -16.80 8.28 -11.95
C SER A 166 -16.88 7.82 -10.48
N ALA A 167 -17.44 6.64 -10.23
CA ALA A 167 -17.50 6.04 -8.91
C ALA A 167 -16.09 5.70 -8.40
N TYR A 168 -15.24 5.16 -9.28
CA TYR A 168 -13.86 4.83 -8.97
C TYR A 168 -13.04 6.07 -8.55
N LEU A 169 -13.08 7.14 -9.35
CA LEU A 169 -12.35 8.38 -9.04
C LEU A 169 -12.79 8.98 -7.70
N SER A 170 -14.08 8.91 -7.37
CA SER A 170 -14.56 9.40 -6.07
C SER A 170 -13.97 8.67 -4.87
N LEU A 171 -13.57 7.40 -5.04
CA LEU A 171 -13.04 6.53 -3.98
C LEU A 171 -11.51 6.51 -3.92
N PHE A 172 -10.82 6.77 -5.04
CA PHE A 172 -9.38 6.51 -5.21
C PHE A 172 -8.59 7.70 -5.79
N GLU A 173 -9.18 8.87 -6.01
CA GLU A 173 -8.38 10.06 -6.39
C GLU A 173 -7.58 10.57 -5.19
N THR A 174 -6.26 10.33 -5.15
CA THR A 174 -5.40 10.69 -4.00
C THR A 174 -4.26 11.65 -4.34
N ARG A 175 -4.23 12.22 -5.55
CA ARG A 175 -3.15 13.13 -5.96
C ARG A 175 -3.05 14.36 -5.05
N ASP A 176 -4.18 14.84 -4.51
CA ASP A 176 -4.21 15.93 -3.53
C ASP A 176 -3.54 15.55 -2.20
N LEU A 177 -3.54 14.26 -1.85
CA LEU A 177 -2.95 13.73 -0.62
C LEU A 177 -1.44 13.49 -0.72
N ALA A 178 -0.87 13.42 -1.93
CA ALA A 178 0.57 13.18 -2.13
C ALA A 178 1.42 14.31 -1.51
N GLN A 179 0.97 15.56 -1.65
CA GLN A 179 1.64 16.73 -1.05
C GLN A 179 1.55 16.71 0.49
N GLU A 180 0.41 16.28 1.03
CA GLU A 180 0.21 16.11 2.47
C GLU A 180 1.17 15.05 3.05
N TYR A 181 1.36 13.93 2.34
CA TYR A 181 2.28 12.86 2.72
C TYR A 181 3.76 13.29 2.61
N GLN A 182 4.12 14.04 1.58
CA GLN A 182 5.48 14.56 1.40
C GLN A 182 5.91 15.46 2.57
N THR A 183 4.97 16.20 3.15
CA THR A 183 5.23 17.05 4.33
C THR A 183 5.60 16.20 5.56
N ILE A 184 4.98 15.02 5.72
CA ILE A 184 5.28 14.08 6.82
C ILE A 184 6.68 13.47 6.63
N LEU A 185 7.04 13.08 5.42
CA LEU A 185 8.34 12.47 5.11
C LEU A 185 9.54 13.40 5.33
N LYS A 186 9.35 14.72 5.28
CA LYS A 186 10.40 15.72 5.58
C LYS A 186 10.84 15.74 7.05
N HIS A 187 10.29 14.87 7.91
CA HIS A 187 10.69 14.72 9.31
C HIS A 187 11.34 13.34 9.57
N PRO A 188 12.57 13.13 9.01
CA PRO A 188 13.17 11.80 8.83
C PRO A 188 13.49 11.06 10.12
N ILE A 189 13.83 11.78 11.19
CA ILE A 189 14.21 11.19 12.50
C ILE A 189 13.08 10.32 13.09
N ILE A 190 11.84 10.51 12.64
CA ILE A 190 10.65 9.85 13.18
C ILE A 190 10.04 8.84 12.19
N THR A 191 10.40 8.90 10.89
CA THR A 191 9.79 8.10 9.82
C THR A 191 10.67 6.96 9.30
N GLU A 192 11.90 6.84 9.79
CA GLU A 192 12.90 5.88 9.29
C GLU A 192 12.38 4.42 9.33
N GLY A 193 12.27 3.79 8.15
CA GLY A 193 11.77 2.41 7.98
C GLY A 193 10.24 2.22 8.05
N LEU A 194 9.48 3.25 8.45
CA LEU A 194 8.02 3.17 8.59
C LEU A 194 7.28 3.65 7.35
N LEU A 195 7.78 4.71 6.71
CA LEU A 195 7.17 5.35 5.53
C LEU A 195 8.22 5.44 4.41
N SER A 196 7.80 5.33 3.15
CA SER A 196 8.74 5.29 2.02
C SER A 196 8.39 6.27 0.90
N ASP A 197 9.39 6.72 0.16
CA ASP A 197 9.17 7.55 -1.04
C ASP A 197 8.38 6.80 -2.13
N ASN A 198 8.44 5.46 -2.14
CA ASN A 198 7.65 4.63 -3.04
C ASN A 198 6.14 4.78 -2.78
N ASP A 199 5.74 5.03 -1.53
CA ASP A 199 4.35 5.29 -1.17
C ASP A 199 3.87 6.64 -1.77
N ILE A 200 4.74 7.66 -1.88
CA ILE A 200 4.41 8.92 -2.59
C ILE A 200 4.13 8.64 -4.06
N LEU A 201 5.00 7.86 -4.72
CA LEU A 201 4.83 7.55 -6.13
C LEU A 201 3.48 6.88 -6.37
N GLN A 202 3.10 5.92 -5.54
CA GLN A 202 1.81 5.24 -5.67
C GLN A 202 0.60 6.14 -5.36
N LEU A 203 0.71 7.09 -4.44
CA LEU A 203 -0.37 8.04 -4.11
C LEU A 203 -0.52 9.18 -5.14
N SER A 204 0.58 9.54 -5.82
CA SER A 204 0.63 10.56 -6.86
C SER A 204 0.29 10.03 -8.25
N GLU A 205 0.37 8.72 -8.45
CA GLU A 205 -0.06 8.10 -9.70
C GLU A 205 -1.57 8.28 -9.95
N ALA A 206 -1.90 8.39 -11.23
CA ALA A 206 -3.27 8.37 -11.68
C ALA A 206 -3.95 7.07 -11.25
N PRO A 207 -5.09 7.12 -10.52
CA PRO A 207 -5.68 5.90 -9.97
C PRO A 207 -6.23 5.00 -11.08
N ASP A 208 -6.67 5.58 -12.21
CA ASP A 208 -7.26 4.93 -13.38
C ASP A 208 -6.26 4.21 -14.30
N LYS A 209 -4.96 4.23 -13.96
CA LYS A 209 -3.93 3.50 -14.71
C LYS A 209 -4.30 2.01 -14.77
N PRO A 210 -4.31 1.38 -15.97
CA PRO A 210 -4.65 -0.03 -16.10
C PRO A 210 -3.70 -0.92 -15.30
N MET A 211 -4.25 -1.96 -14.68
CA MET A 211 -3.43 -3.00 -14.06
C MET A 211 -2.99 -3.99 -15.13
N VAL A 212 -1.68 -4.16 -15.30
CA VAL A 212 -1.10 -5.09 -16.27
C VAL A 212 -0.31 -6.16 -15.52
N SER A 213 -0.50 -7.41 -15.92
CA SER A 213 0.29 -8.55 -15.44
C SER A 213 0.70 -9.42 -16.61
N PHE A 214 1.90 -9.99 -16.55
CA PHE A 214 2.45 -10.82 -17.61
C PHE A 214 2.54 -12.27 -17.15
N GLN A 215 2.14 -13.19 -18.01
CA GLN A 215 2.26 -14.62 -17.78
C GLN A 215 2.83 -15.30 -19.03
N LEU A 216 3.75 -16.24 -18.85
CA LEU A 216 4.19 -17.11 -19.92
C LEU A 216 3.14 -18.20 -20.17
N GLY A 217 2.77 -18.43 -21.43
CA GLY A 217 1.74 -19.39 -21.83
C GLY A 217 2.05 -20.06 -23.15
N LEU A 218 1.28 -21.10 -23.47
CA LEU A 218 1.33 -21.81 -24.74
C LEU A 218 0.02 -21.57 -25.49
N ILE A 219 0.13 -21.20 -26.77
CA ILE A 219 -1.03 -21.11 -27.67
C ILE A 219 -0.89 -22.16 -28.78
N THR A 220 -2.00 -22.78 -29.17
CA THR A 220 -2.02 -23.70 -30.32
C THR A 220 -2.02 -22.88 -31.59
N GLN A 221 -1.04 -23.09 -32.48
CA GLN A 221 -1.07 -22.47 -33.78
C GLN A 221 -2.22 -23.05 -34.62
N PRO A 222 -3.03 -22.22 -35.30
CA PRO A 222 -4.01 -22.74 -36.24
C PRO A 222 -3.26 -23.55 -37.32
N LYS A 223 -3.76 -24.76 -37.63
CA LYS A 223 -3.24 -25.53 -38.76
C LYS A 223 -3.33 -24.66 -40.00
N GLU A 224 -2.20 -24.43 -40.68
CA GLU A 224 -2.23 -23.92 -42.05
C GLU A 224 -3.23 -24.76 -42.82
N SER A 225 -4.31 -24.12 -43.25
CA SER A 225 -5.31 -24.75 -44.08
C SER A 225 -4.60 -25.14 -45.37
N GLU A 226 -4.78 -26.39 -45.78
CA GLU A 226 -4.39 -26.91 -47.08
C GLU A 226 -5.06 -26.08 -48.20
N THR A 227 -4.50 -24.92 -48.52
CA THR A 227 -4.79 -24.18 -49.75
C THR A 227 -3.56 -24.25 -50.64
N SER A 228 -3.32 -25.44 -51.17
CA SER A 228 -2.64 -25.60 -52.45
C SER A 228 -3.22 -26.85 -53.10
N LYS A 229 -4.24 -26.64 -53.93
CA LYS A 229 -4.66 -27.60 -54.96
C LYS A 229 -4.05 -27.17 -56.28
#